data_AF-A0A929FYJ9-F1
#
_entry.id   AF-A0A929FYJ9-F1
#
_cell.length_a   1.000
_cell.length_b   1.000
_cell.length_c   1.000
_cell.angle_alpha   90.00
_cell.angle_beta   90.00
_cell.angle_gamma   90.00
#
_symmetry.space_group_name_H-M   'P 1'
#
loop_
_entity.id
_entity.type
_entity.pdbx_description
1 polymer ?
#
loop_
_entity_poly.entity_id
_entity_poly.type
_entity_poly.pdbx_seq_one_letter_code
_entity_poly.pdbx_strand_id
1 'polypeptide(L)'
;MSNLRQFPKPNADITDFEWERTPWSVQILINRLQELLQQKQRNLESLKLENQWLREQLDLQLDKPSQSHTPSPPEVILWATIGLLLTIGGTFVQAHTINGPWDWHKQGIQIQTLEVSYQIGAVLLTGCVGGKNAAFLSQLAYVILGLTWLPIFERGGGWNYVTEPGFGYLLGFITGAWLCGFLAFKTKARLQTLALSCLAGFGTIHLIGIAYLTILYSWNGLGDKINSLIEGITIYSIYPLPGQLAIVCAVTLVAFVMRKLMFS
;
A
#
# COMPACT_ATOMS: atom_id res chain seq x y z
N MET A 1 0.42 -2.69 83.23
CA MET A 1 1.74 -2.52 82.58
C MET A 1 1.50 -2.44 81.08
N SER A 2 1.57 -1.22 80.55
CA SER A 2 1.26 -0.92 79.14
C SER A 2 2.37 -1.45 78.23
N ASN A 3 2.01 -2.34 77.32
CA ASN A 3 2.83 -2.75 76.18
C ASN A 3 3.00 -1.52 75.26
N LEU A 4 3.97 -0.66 75.55
CA LEU A 4 4.33 0.45 74.67
C LEU A 4 5.02 -0.16 73.46
N ARG A 5 4.36 -0.14 72.29
CA ARG A 5 5.00 -0.48 71.01
C ARG A 5 6.25 0.39 70.86
N GLN A 6 7.42 -0.22 70.93
CA GLN A 6 8.67 0.46 70.61
C GLN A 6 8.74 0.64 69.09
N PHE A 7 8.84 1.89 68.64
CA PHE A 7 9.04 2.20 67.22
C PHE A 7 10.52 1.99 66.86
N PRO A 8 10.82 1.40 65.69
CA PRO A 8 12.20 1.22 65.25
C PRO A 8 12.86 2.58 65.05
N LYS A 9 14.16 2.68 65.37
CA LYS A 9 14.92 3.91 65.14
C LYS A 9 15.05 4.20 63.64
N PRO A 10 15.01 5.47 63.21
CA PRO A 10 14.90 5.80 61.80
C PRO A 10 16.23 5.77 61.03
N ASN A 11 17.36 5.86 61.73
CA ASN A 11 18.71 5.79 61.17
C ASN A 11 19.66 5.15 62.20
N ALA A 12 20.75 4.52 61.73
CA ALA A 12 21.79 3.92 62.54
C ALA A 12 22.61 4.94 63.34
N ASP A 13 22.66 6.20 62.87
CA ASP A 13 23.39 7.30 63.51
C ASP A 13 22.75 7.78 64.83
N ILE A 14 21.49 7.42 65.08
CA ILE A 14 20.78 7.77 66.31
C ILE A 14 21.02 6.66 67.34
N THR A 15 21.60 7.04 68.48
CA THR A 15 21.81 6.09 69.58
C THR A 15 20.49 5.69 70.22
N ASP A 16 20.43 4.48 70.79
CA ASP A 16 19.18 3.99 71.41
C ASP A 16 18.77 4.88 72.60
N PHE A 17 19.75 5.48 73.29
CA PHE A 17 19.53 6.46 74.36
C PHE A 17 18.85 7.76 73.87
N GLU A 18 19.30 8.30 72.73
CA GLU A 18 18.69 9.50 72.12
C GLU A 18 17.28 9.22 71.61
N TRP A 19 17.05 8.03 71.06
CA TRP A 19 15.76 7.61 70.55
C TRP A 19 14.73 7.44 71.68
N GLU A 20 15.12 6.81 72.79
CA GLU A 20 14.24 6.61 73.96
C GLU A 20 13.82 7.92 74.64
N ARG A 21 14.65 8.97 74.58
CA ARG A 21 14.30 10.30 75.10
C ARG A 21 13.47 11.16 74.14
N THR A 22 13.32 10.73 72.89
CA THR A 22 12.55 11.48 71.89
C THR A 22 11.06 11.50 72.29
N PRO A 23 10.37 12.65 72.27
CA PRO A 23 8.95 12.71 72.61
C PRO A 23 8.11 11.75 71.76
N TRP A 24 7.15 11.07 72.38
CA TRP A 24 6.35 10.03 71.72
C TRP A 24 5.60 10.53 70.46
N SER A 25 5.14 11.78 70.45
CA SER A 25 4.51 12.42 69.30
C SER A 25 5.45 12.52 68.08
N VAL A 26 6.75 12.74 68.32
CA VAL A 26 7.79 12.81 67.29
C VAL A 26 8.11 11.40 66.78
N GLN A 27 8.20 10.39 67.67
CA GLN A 27 8.40 8.99 67.26
C GLN A 27 7.29 8.49 66.33
N ILE A 28 6.02 8.82 66.61
CA ILE A 28 4.89 8.49 65.72
C ILE A 28 5.00 9.19 64.38
N LEU A 29 5.32 10.49 64.38
CA LEU A 29 5.45 11.26 63.14
C LEU A 29 6.54 10.67 62.24
N ILE A 30 7.69 10.33 62.83
CA ILE A 30 8.81 9.69 62.14
C ILE A 30 8.38 8.34 61.57
N ASN A 31 7.75 7.47 62.37
CA ASN A 31 7.29 6.17 61.91
C ASN A 31 6.29 6.31 60.74
N ARG A 32 5.34 7.25 60.83
CA ARG A 32 4.39 7.55 59.74
C ARG A 32 5.09 8.06 58.48
N LEU A 33 6.11 8.89 58.61
CA LEU A 33 6.90 9.36 57.47
C LEU A 33 7.71 8.22 56.84
N GLN A 34 8.27 7.30 57.63
CA GLN A 34 8.95 6.13 57.12
C GLN A 34 8.01 5.18 56.39
N GLU A 35 6.81 4.95 56.91
CA GLU A 35 5.76 4.17 56.24
C GLU A 35 5.37 4.81 54.90
N LEU A 36 5.19 6.14 54.87
CA LEU A 36 4.89 6.88 53.63
C LEU A 36 6.03 6.81 52.62
N LEU A 37 7.28 6.94 53.08
CA LEU A 37 8.47 6.81 52.22
C LEU A 37 8.55 5.39 51.64
N GLN A 38 8.38 4.35 52.46
CA GLN A 38 8.34 2.96 51.98
C GLN A 38 7.20 2.72 50.99
N GLN A 39 6.02 3.31 51.23
CA GLN A 39 4.90 3.23 50.30
C GLN A 39 5.22 3.91 48.96
N LYS A 40 5.81 5.11 48.99
CA LYS A 40 6.24 5.82 47.78
C LYS A 40 7.32 5.06 47.02
N GLN A 41 8.28 4.45 47.72
CA GLN A 41 9.34 3.62 47.13
C GLN A 41 8.75 2.43 46.38
N ARG A 42 7.83 1.69 47.02
CA ARG A 42 7.12 0.56 46.40
C ARG A 42 6.32 0.97 45.17
N ASN A 43 5.61 2.10 45.23
CA ASN A 43 4.88 2.62 44.08
C ASN A 43 5.81 3.02 42.93
N LEU A 44 7.00 3.57 43.24
CA LEU A 44 7.98 3.91 42.22
C LEU A 44 8.55 2.65 41.54
N GLU A 45 8.84 1.61 42.32
CA GLU A 45 9.30 0.31 41.81
C GLU A 45 8.23 -0.35 40.93
N SER A 46 6.97 -0.35 41.36
CA SER A 46 5.87 -0.90 40.55
C SER A 46 5.71 -0.15 39.23
N LEU A 47 5.78 1.18 39.25
CA LEU A 47 5.70 2.00 38.03
C LEU A 47 6.89 1.76 37.10
N LYS A 48 8.09 1.54 37.63
CA LYS A 48 9.28 1.20 36.83
C LYS A 48 9.12 -0.16 36.16
N LEU A 49 8.62 -1.16 36.90
CA LEU A 49 8.35 -2.49 36.36
C LEU A 49 7.28 -2.44 35.26
N GLU A 50 6.20 -1.69 35.48
CA GLU A 50 5.15 -1.51 34.48
C GLU A 50 5.68 -0.80 33.23
N ASN A 51 6.50 0.26 33.38
CA ASN A 51 7.13 0.93 32.25
C ASN A 51 8.09 0.00 31.48
N GLN A 52 8.86 -0.83 32.20
CA GLN A 52 9.75 -1.80 31.56
C GLN A 52 8.95 -2.86 30.80
N TRP A 53 7.91 -3.40 31.42
CA TRP A 53 7.01 -4.38 30.77
C TRP A 53 6.33 -3.80 29.53
N LEU A 54 5.85 -2.55 29.59
CA LEU A 54 5.27 -1.87 28.43
C LEU A 54 6.29 -1.66 27.30
N ARG A 55 7.56 -1.36 27.64
CA ARG A 55 8.63 -1.26 26.65
C ARG A 55 8.92 -2.60 26.00
N GLU A 56 9.01 -3.67 26.77
CA GLU A 56 9.21 -5.04 26.25
C GLU A 56 8.05 -5.46 25.33
N GLN A 57 6.80 -5.17 25.71
CA GLN A 57 5.64 -5.41 24.85
C GLN A 57 5.71 -4.62 23.54
N LEU A 58 6.13 -3.36 23.60
CA LEU A 58 6.28 -2.52 22.41
C LEU A 58 7.40 -3.04 21.49
N ASP A 59 8.55 -3.43 22.05
CA ASP A 59 9.67 -3.99 21.31
C ASP A 59 9.28 -5.31 20.64
N LEU A 60 8.52 -6.17 21.32
CA LEU A 60 7.98 -7.41 20.74
C LEU A 60 7.00 -7.13 19.59
N GLN A 61 6.22 -6.06 19.66
CA GLN A 61 5.35 -5.64 18.55
C GLN A 61 6.14 -5.08 17.36
N LEU A 62 7.23 -4.37 17.63
CA LEU A 62 8.13 -3.81 16.62
C LEU A 62 8.94 -4.89 15.90
N ASP A 63 9.39 -5.92 16.63
CA ASP A 63 10.22 -7.02 16.12
C ASP A 63 9.41 -8.08 15.37
N LYS A 64 8.06 -8.00 15.41
CA LYS A 64 7.21 -8.88 14.61
C LYS A 64 7.52 -8.61 13.12
N PRO A 65 8.13 -9.58 12.40
CA PRO A 65 8.51 -9.36 11.01
C PRO A 65 7.26 -8.92 10.28
N SER A 66 7.36 -7.83 9.54
CA SER A 66 6.27 -7.31 8.75
C SER A 66 5.98 -8.28 7.59
N GLN A 67 5.44 -9.45 7.90
CA GLN A 67 5.13 -10.47 6.92
C GLN A 67 4.08 -9.86 6.01
N SER A 68 4.48 -9.58 4.77
CA SER A 68 3.53 -9.23 3.74
C SER A 68 2.67 -10.46 3.50
N HIS A 69 1.35 -10.28 3.51
CA HIS A 69 0.41 -11.35 3.22
C HIS A 69 0.72 -11.94 1.85
N THR A 70 1.07 -13.22 1.78
CA THR A 70 1.27 -13.92 0.51
C THR A 70 -0.04 -14.60 0.11
N PRO A 71 -0.64 -14.28 -1.04
CA PRO A 71 -1.89 -14.89 -1.44
C PRO A 71 -1.71 -16.39 -1.67
N SER A 72 -2.64 -17.17 -1.12
CA SER A 72 -2.73 -18.62 -1.30
C SER A 72 -3.13 -18.98 -2.73
N PRO A 73 -2.87 -20.21 -3.22
CA PRO A 73 -3.25 -20.62 -4.57
C PRO A 73 -4.72 -20.37 -4.97
N PRO A 74 -5.75 -20.63 -4.13
CA PRO A 74 -7.13 -20.32 -4.49
C PRO A 74 -7.39 -18.80 -4.58
N GLU A 75 -6.77 -18.00 -3.71
CA GLU A 75 -6.85 -16.53 -3.78
C GLU A 75 -6.19 -16.01 -5.05
N VAL A 76 -5.08 -16.62 -5.48
CA VAL A 76 -4.43 -16.28 -6.76
C VAL A 76 -5.37 -16.50 -7.94
N ILE A 77 -6.10 -17.62 -7.96
CA ILE A 77 -7.07 -17.90 -9.03
C ILE A 77 -8.23 -16.91 -8.97
N LEU A 78 -8.79 -16.67 -7.77
CA LEU A 78 -9.87 -15.70 -7.58
C LEU A 78 -9.46 -14.32 -8.09
N TRP A 79 -8.31 -13.80 -7.64
CA TRP A 79 -7.81 -12.51 -8.08
C TRP A 79 -7.44 -12.46 -9.56
N ALA A 80 -6.96 -13.57 -10.13
CA ALA A 80 -6.70 -13.64 -11.57
C ALA A 80 -8.00 -13.53 -12.37
N THR A 81 -9.09 -14.17 -11.93
CA THR A 81 -10.40 -14.07 -12.59
C THR A 81 -11.02 -12.69 -12.44
N ILE A 82 -10.97 -12.10 -11.24
CA ILE A 82 -11.44 -10.73 -11.00
C ILE A 82 -10.63 -9.76 -11.86
N GLY A 83 -9.30 -9.90 -11.87
CA GLY A 83 -8.41 -9.06 -12.67
C GLY A 83 -8.72 -9.15 -14.16
N LEU A 84 -8.99 -10.35 -14.68
CA LEU A 84 -9.33 -10.57 -16.08
C LEU A 84 -10.63 -9.84 -16.44
N LEU A 85 -11.67 -9.99 -15.62
CA LEU A 85 -12.94 -9.30 -15.81
C LEU A 85 -12.79 -7.78 -15.71
N LEU A 86 -11.99 -7.29 -14.77
CA LEU A 86 -11.69 -5.87 -14.63
C LEU A 86 -10.92 -5.33 -15.85
N THR A 87 -9.94 -6.07 -16.39
CA THR A 87 -9.22 -5.64 -17.60
C THR A 87 -10.18 -5.58 -18.79
N ILE A 88 -11.02 -6.60 -19.00
CA ILE A 88 -11.99 -6.63 -20.10
C ILE A 88 -12.99 -5.47 -19.97
N GLY A 89 -13.61 -5.30 -18.80
CA GLY A 89 -14.54 -4.20 -18.56
C GLY A 89 -13.85 -2.84 -18.69
N GLY A 90 -12.64 -2.71 -18.16
CA GLY A 90 -11.83 -1.51 -18.22
C GLY A 90 -11.44 -1.09 -19.64
N THR A 91 -11.34 -2.02 -20.60
CA THR A 91 -11.12 -1.71 -22.02
C THR A 91 -12.23 -0.83 -22.60
N PHE A 92 -13.48 -1.05 -22.18
CA PHE A 92 -14.65 -0.39 -22.79
C PHE A 92 -15.20 0.78 -21.96
N VAL A 93 -14.69 0.99 -20.75
CA VAL A 93 -15.10 2.12 -19.89
C VAL A 93 -14.06 3.22 -19.97
N GLN A 94 -14.49 4.39 -20.45
CA GLN A 94 -13.67 5.59 -20.50
C GLN A 94 -13.59 6.26 -19.13
N ALA A 95 -12.43 6.84 -18.84
CA ALA A 95 -12.22 7.61 -17.64
C ALA A 95 -12.79 9.02 -17.78
N HIS A 96 -13.54 9.42 -16.77
CA HIS A 96 -14.14 10.74 -16.66
C HIS A 96 -13.57 11.46 -15.44
N THR A 97 -13.34 12.76 -15.58
CA THR A 97 -13.03 13.66 -14.47
C THR A 97 -14.09 14.75 -14.39
N ILE A 98 -14.20 15.36 -13.22
CA ILE A 98 -14.87 16.65 -13.10
C ILE A 98 -13.89 17.76 -13.50
N ASN A 99 -14.42 18.84 -14.08
CA ASN A 99 -13.65 20.06 -14.32
C ASN A 99 -13.05 20.58 -13.01
N GLY A 100 -11.98 21.36 -13.10
CA GLY A 100 -11.28 21.84 -11.92
C GLY A 100 -12.14 22.76 -11.06
N PRO A 101 -11.91 22.78 -9.73
CA PRO A 101 -12.70 23.58 -8.80
C PRO A 101 -12.66 25.08 -9.06
N TRP A 102 -11.65 25.57 -9.79
CA TRP A 102 -11.54 26.95 -10.23
C TRP A 102 -12.58 27.36 -11.29
N ASP A 103 -13.10 26.40 -12.07
CA ASP A 103 -14.12 26.66 -13.10
C ASP A 103 -15.55 26.42 -12.61
N TRP A 104 -15.73 25.81 -11.43
CA TRP A 104 -17.07 25.49 -10.89
C TRP A 104 -17.94 26.72 -10.68
N HIS A 105 -17.35 27.84 -10.28
CA HIS A 105 -18.08 29.08 -10.09
C HIS A 105 -18.61 29.66 -11.42
N LYS A 106 -17.96 29.37 -12.55
CA LYS A 106 -18.30 29.95 -13.86
C LYS A 106 -19.12 29.00 -14.72
N GLN A 107 -18.78 27.71 -14.72
CA GLN A 107 -19.29 26.71 -15.65
C GLN A 107 -20.07 25.58 -14.94
N GLY A 108 -20.15 25.64 -13.61
CA GLY A 108 -20.69 24.55 -12.79
C GLY A 108 -19.76 23.34 -12.77
N ILE A 109 -20.24 22.25 -12.17
CA ILE A 109 -19.53 20.96 -12.18
C ILE A 109 -19.87 20.28 -13.50
N GLN A 110 -18.86 20.15 -14.37
CA GLN A 110 -18.98 19.48 -15.67
C GLN A 110 -18.12 18.21 -15.70
N ILE A 111 -18.62 17.18 -16.37
CA ILE A 111 -17.92 15.91 -16.56
C ILE A 111 -17.15 15.98 -17.87
N GLN A 112 -15.83 15.81 -17.81
CA GLN A 112 -14.91 15.81 -18.95
C GLN A 112 -14.31 14.40 -19.13
N THR A 113 -14.23 13.93 -20.37
CA THR A 113 -13.54 12.68 -20.72
C THR A 113 -12.04 12.88 -20.71
N LEU A 114 -11.29 11.94 -20.13
CA LEU A 114 -9.83 11.94 -20.16
C LEU A 114 -9.27 11.25 -21.42
N GLU A 115 -10.13 10.82 -22.34
CA GLU A 115 -9.77 10.11 -23.58
C GLU A 115 -8.89 8.86 -23.36
N VAL A 116 -8.99 8.26 -22.16
CA VAL A 116 -8.29 7.04 -21.78
C VAL A 116 -9.25 6.05 -21.15
N SER A 117 -9.01 4.75 -21.34
CA SER A 117 -9.80 3.69 -20.74
C SER A 117 -9.29 3.32 -19.33
N TYR A 118 -10.14 2.72 -18.51
CA TYR A 118 -9.73 2.19 -17.19
C TYR A 118 -8.90 0.90 -17.27
N GLN A 119 -8.63 0.39 -18.47
CA GLN A 119 -7.93 -0.86 -18.73
C GLN A 119 -6.61 -0.95 -17.97
N ILE A 120 -5.72 0.04 -18.11
CA ILE A 120 -4.44 0.06 -17.40
C ILE A 120 -4.61 0.12 -15.88
N GLY A 121 -5.67 0.80 -15.42
CA GLY A 121 -6.00 0.89 -14.00
C GLY A 121 -6.39 -0.47 -13.42
N ALA A 122 -7.19 -1.25 -14.15
CA ALA A 122 -7.53 -2.62 -13.77
C ALA A 122 -6.30 -3.53 -13.67
N VAL A 123 -5.36 -3.39 -14.63
CA VAL A 123 -4.11 -4.14 -14.64
C VAL A 123 -3.28 -3.87 -13.38
N LEU A 124 -3.07 -2.59 -13.06
CA LEU A 124 -2.28 -2.18 -11.89
C LEU A 124 -2.99 -2.52 -10.58
N LEU A 125 -4.32 -2.35 -10.51
CA LEU A 125 -5.11 -2.70 -9.34
C LEU A 125 -5.01 -4.20 -9.03
N THR A 126 -5.09 -5.05 -10.07
CA THR A 126 -4.90 -6.50 -9.94
C THR A 126 -3.51 -6.84 -9.39
N GLY A 127 -2.46 -6.13 -9.84
CA GLY A 127 -1.12 -6.22 -9.27
C GLY A 127 -1.11 -5.87 -7.79
N CYS A 128 -1.64 -4.69 -7.44
CA CYS A 128 -1.63 -4.21 -6.07
C CYS A 128 -2.44 -5.08 -5.12
N VAL A 129 -3.54 -5.71 -5.53
CA VAL A 129 -4.42 -6.44 -4.60
C VAL A 129 -4.24 -7.96 -4.70
N GLY A 130 -4.07 -8.51 -5.90
CA GLY A 130 -3.92 -9.94 -6.14
C GLY A 130 -2.47 -10.46 -6.16
N GLY A 131 -1.49 -9.54 -6.27
CA GLY A 131 -0.07 -9.88 -6.24
C GLY A 131 0.46 -10.41 -7.57
N LYS A 132 1.78 -10.67 -7.60
CA LYS A 132 2.51 -10.91 -8.86
C LYS A 132 1.96 -12.08 -9.69
N ASN A 133 1.56 -13.17 -9.04
CA ASN A 133 1.12 -14.39 -9.73
C ASN A 133 -0.29 -14.21 -10.31
N ALA A 134 -1.23 -13.66 -9.53
CA ALA A 134 -2.59 -13.42 -9.98
C ALA A 134 -2.63 -12.40 -11.12
N ALA A 135 -1.85 -11.32 -10.97
CA ALA A 135 -1.73 -10.28 -11.98
C ALA A 135 -1.13 -10.81 -13.28
N PHE A 136 -0.05 -11.61 -13.21
CA PHE A 136 0.53 -12.26 -14.38
C PHE A 136 -0.48 -13.18 -15.09
N LEU A 137 -1.13 -14.09 -14.34
CA LEU A 137 -2.09 -15.03 -14.91
C LEU A 137 -3.29 -14.32 -15.54
N SER A 138 -3.80 -13.27 -14.88
CA SER A 138 -4.88 -12.42 -15.38
C SER A 138 -4.53 -11.81 -16.73
N GLN A 139 -3.38 -11.14 -16.84
CA GLN A 139 -3.02 -10.45 -18.08
C GLN A 139 -2.61 -11.42 -19.18
N LEU A 140 -1.99 -12.55 -18.82
CA LEU A 140 -1.71 -13.62 -19.77
C LEU A 140 -3.00 -14.19 -20.36
N ALA A 141 -4.00 -14.49 -19.51
CA ALA A 141 -5.31 -14.95 -19.96
C ALA A 141 -6.01 -13.90 -20.84
N TYR A 142 -5.93 -12.62 -20.48
CA TYR A 142 -6.49 -11.53 -21.28
C TYR A 142 -5.91 -11.50 -22.70
N VAL A 143 -4.58 -11.58 -22.83
CA VAL A 143 -3.91 -11.59 -24.15
C VAL A 143 -4.27 -12.84 -24.95
N ILE A 144 -4.25 -14.02 -24.32
CA ILE A 144 -4.59 -15.28 -25.01
C ILE A 144 -6.05 -15.26 -25.50
N LEU A 145 -7.00 -14.85 -24.66
CA LEU A 145 -8.42 -14.79 -25.02
C LEU A 145 -8.68 -13.78 -26.14
N GLY A 146 -8.04 -12.61 -26.08
CA GLY A 146 -8.21 -11.58 -27.11
C GLY A 146 -7.60 -11.94 -28.46
N LEU A 147 -6.54 -12.78 -28.48
CA LEU A 147 -5.95 -13.28 -29.72
C LEU A 147 -6.72 -14.46 -30.32
N THR A 148 -7.33 -15.31 -29.49
CA THR A 148 -7.89 -16.61 -29.94
C THR A 148 -9.40 -16.65 -30.07
N TRP A 149 -10.14 -15.90 -29.25
CA TRP A 149 -11.57 -16.21 -29.04
C TRP A 149 -12.51 -15.01 -29.08
N LEU A 150 -12.16 -13.88 -28.43
CA LEU A 150 -13.10 -12.76 -28.25
C LEU A 150 -12.48 -11.43 -28.70
N PRO A 151 -13.27 -10.52 -29.31
CA PRO A 151 -12.82 -9.16 -29.66
C PRO A 151 -12.84 -8.24 -28.42
N ILE A 152 -12.04 -8.57 -27.40
CA ILE A 152 -11.99 -7.86 -26.12
C ILE A 152 -10.95 -6.75 -26.07
N PHE A 153 -10.15 -6.59 -27.12
CA PHE A 153 -9.22 -5.46 -27.25
C PHE A 153 -9.95 -4.24 -27.81
N GLU A 154 -9.39 -3.05 -27.57
CA GLU A 154 -10.01 -1.77 -27.93
C GLU A 154 -10.35 -1.66 -29.43
N ARG A 155 -9.55 -2.29 -30.29
CA ARG A 155 -9.77 -2.33 -31.75
C ARG A 155 -10.17 -3.71 -32.27
N GLY A 156 -10.75 -4.56 -31.42
CA GLY A 156 -11.26 -5.89 -31.78
C GLY A 156 -10.46 -7.02 -31.14
N GLY A 157 -9.93 -7.94 -31.94
CA GLY A 157 -9.19 -9.12 -31.46
C GLY A 157 -8.71 -10.00 -32.62
N GLY A 158 -8.20 -11.18 -32.30
CA GLY A 158 -7.69 -12.14 -33.28
C GLY A 158 -6.17 -12.04 -33.51
N TRP A 159 -5.62 -13.01 -34.25
CA TRP A 159 -4.19 -13.11 -34.52
C TRP A 159 -3.60 -11.91 -35.27
N ASN A 160 -4.39 -11.28 -36.16
CA ASN A 160 -3.95 -10.08 -36.88
C ASN A 160 -3.73 -8.89 -35.94
N TYR A 161 -4.28 -8.92 -34.72
CA TYR A 161 -4.05 -7.86 -33.75
C TYR A 161 -2.58 -7.75 -33.33
N VAL A 162 -1.76 -8.78 -33.54
CA VAL A 162 -0.31 -8.70 -33.29
C VAL A 162 0.33 -7.58 -34.13
N THR A 163 -0.15 -7.30 -35.35
CA THR A 163 0.41 -6.21 -36.16
C THR A 163 -0.10 -4.82 -35.74
N GLU A 164 -1.00 -4.74 -34.76
CA GLU A 164 -1.48 -3.46 -34.26
C GLU A 164 -0.44 -2.76 -33.38
N PRO A 165 -0.18 -1.46 -33.58
CA PRO A 165 0.77 -0.70 -32.76
C PRO A 165 0.48 -0.77 -31.25
N GLY A 166 -0.80 -0.85 -30.86
CA GLY A 166 -1.22 -0.95 -29.47
C GLY A 166 -0.94 -2.30 -28.80
N PHE A 167 -0.70 -3.37 -29.57
CA PHE A 167 -0.50 -4.72 -29.02
C PHE A 167 0.71 -4.81 -28.09
N GLY A 168 1.78 -4.06 -28.37
CA GLY A 168 2.95 -4.00 -27.51
C GLY A 168 2.66 -3.60 -26.06
N TYR A 169 1.67 -2.73 -25.84
CA TYR A 169 1.25 -2.32 -24.50
C TYR A 169 0.52 -3.45 -23.77
N LEU A 170 -0.17 -4.35 -24.50
CA LEU A 170 -0.79 -5.54 -23.92
C LEU A 170 0.27 -6.56 -23.47
N LEU A 171 1.38 -6.69 -24.20
CA LEU A 171 2.54 -7.46 -23.73
C LEU A 171 3.15 -6.80 -22.48
N GLY A 172 3.21 -5.47 -22.49
CA GLY A 172 3.59 -4.67 -21.33
C GLY A 172 2.70 -4.91 -20.11
N PHE A 173 1.40 -5.17 -20.29
CA PHE A 173 0.51 -5.48 -19.16
C PHE A 173 0.95 -6.73 -18.41
N ILE A 174 1.43 -7.77 -19.11
CA ILE A 174 1.86 -9.01 -18.46
C ILE A 174 3.04 -8.75 -17.51
N THR A 175 4.09 -8.10 -18.01
CA THR A 175 5.32 -7.84 -17.25
C THR A 175 5.14 -6.71 -16.24
N GLY A 176 4.43 -5.65 -16.61
CA GLY A 176 4.13 -4.51 -15.74
C GLY A 176 3.23 -4.86 -14.57
N ALA A 177 2.19 -5.68 -14.78
CA ALA A 177 1.33 -6.14 -13.70
C ALA A 177 2.06 -7.07 -12.73
N TRP A 178 2.90 -7.97 -13.27
CA TRP A 178 3.74 -8.83 -12.45
C TRP A 178 4.71 -8.02 -11.58
N LEU A 179 5.40 -7.03 -12.16
CA LEU A 179 6.34 -6.16 -11.44
C LEU A 179 5.62 -5.32 -10.38
N CYS A 180 4.48 -4.71 -10.76
CA CYS A 180 3.62 -3.98 -9.84
C CYS A 180 3.25 -4.86 -8.65
N GLY A 181 2.68 -6.04 -8.88
CA GLY A 181 2.30 -6.95 -7.81
C GLY A 181 3.47 -7.45 -6.98
N PHE A 182 4.63 -7.68 -7.58
CA PHE A 182 5.84 -8.06 -6.83
C PHE A 182 6.27 -6.97 -5.85
N LEU A 183 6.35 -5.72 -6.31
CA LEU A 183 6.74 -4.58 -5.49
C LEU A 183 5.68 -4.26 -4.42
N ALA A 184 4.40 -4.34 -4.78
CA ALA A 184 3.29 -4.04 -3.87
C ALA A 184 3.30 -4.98 -2.66
N PHE A 185 3.66 -6.26 -2.85
CA PHE A 185 3.71 -7.27 -1.80
C PHE A 185 5.09 -7.43 -1.13
N LYS A 186 6.08 -6.60 -1.49
CA LYS A 186 7.42 -6.66 -0.87
C LYS A 186 7.45 -6.07 0.55
N THR A 187 6.54 -5.14 0.84
CA THR A 187 6.48 -4.43 2.12
C THR A 187 5.03 -4.30 2.60
N LYS A 188 4.83 -3.87 3.86
CA LYS A 188 3.50 -3.49 4.37
C LYS A 188 2.84 -2.47 3.45
N ALA A 189 1.52 -2.59 3.30
CA ALA A 189 0.73 -1.68 2.47
C ALA A 189 0.82 -0.25 3.01
N ARG A 190 1.56 0.60 2.30
CA ARG A 190 1.64 2.05 2.53
C ARG A 190 1.30 2.73 1.22
N LEU A 191 0.68 3.91 1.29
CA LEU A 191 0.30 4.65 0.09
C LEU A 191 1.51 4.89 -0.84
N GLN A 192 2.66 5.23 -0.26
CA GLN A 192 3.92 5.44 -1.00
C GLN A 192 4.43 4.17 -1.68
N THR A 193 4.37 3.01 -1.01
CA THR A 193 4.89 1.76 -1.58
C THR A 193 3.99 1.24 -2.70
N LEU A 194 2.67 1.41 -2.55
CA LEU A 194 1.70 1.14 -3.62
C LEU A 194 1.85 2.11 -4.79
N ALA A 195 2.04 3.42 -4.54
CA ALA A 195 2.26 4.40 -5.59
C ALA A 195 3.51 4.06 -6.42
N LEU A 196 4.63 3.77 -5.76
CA LEU A 196 5.87 3.39 -6.43
C LEU A 196 5.74 2.09 -7.21
N SER A 197 4.99 1.11 -6.67
CA SER A 197 4.67 -0.13 -7.37
C SER A 197 3.84 0.12 -8.63
N CYS A 198 2.78 0.92 -8.55
CA CYS A 198 1.96 1.30 -9.70
C CYS A 198 2.80 2.03 -10.76
N LEU A 199 3.62 3.00 -10.35
CA LEU A 199 4.49 3.77 -11.26
C LEU A 199 5.53 2.88 -11.94
N ALA A 200 6.13 1.92 -11.22
CA ALA A 200 7.06 0.96 -11.81
C ALA A 200 6.36 0.03 -12.82
N GLY A 201 5.16 -0.45 -12.51
CA GLY A 201 4.35 -1.24 -13.43
C GLY A 201 3.96 -0.45 -14.68
N PHE A 202 3.45 0.78 -14.48
CA PHE A 202 3.11 1.74 -15.53
C PHE A 202 4.31 2.02 -16.45
N GLY A 203 5.47 2.38 -15.88
CA GLY A 203 6.69 2.61 -16.65
C GLY A 203 7.13 1.38 -17.45
N THR A 204 6.97 0.18 -16.89
CA THR A 204 7.27 -1.08 -17.59
C THR A 204 6.34 -1.30 -18.77
N ILE A 205 5.04 -1.02 -18.62
CA ILE A 205 4.05 -1.13 -19.70
C ILE A 205 4.45 -0.24 -20.88
N HIS A 206 4.77 1.03 -20.60
CA HIS A 206 5.22 1.96 -21.65
C HIS A 206 6.56 1.57 -22.25
N LEU A 207 7.51 1.09 -21.44
CA LEU A 207 8.81 0.65 -21.95
C LEU A 207 8.65 -0.50 -22.97
N ILE A 208 7.86 -1.52 -22.63
CA ILE A 208 7.61 -2.66 -23.53
C ILE A 208 6.78 -2.22 -24.75
N GLY A 209 5.78 -1.36 -24.56
CA GLY A 209 4.98 -0.81 -25.65
C GLY A 209 5.81 -0.01 -26.66
N ILE A 210 6.69 0.88 -26.19
CA ILE A 210 7.58 1.68 -27.03
C ILE A 210 8.63 0.80 -27.73
N ALA A 211 9.20 -0.17 -27.02
CA ALA A 211 10.12 -1.14 -27.63
C ALA A 211 9.43 -1.91 -28.77
N TYR A 212 8.19 -2.35 -28.55
CA TYR A 212 7.38 -3.02 -29.57
C TYR A 212 7.10 -2.11 -30.77
N LEU A 213 6.68 -0.86 -30.54
CA LEU A 213 6.46 0.12 -31.61
C LEU A 213 7.72 0.32 -32.46
N THR A 214 8.89 0.35 -31.84
CA THR A 214 10.17 0.54 -32.53
C THR A 214 10.50 -0.65 -33.43
N ILE A 215 10.28 -1.88 -32.95
CA ILE A 215 10.47 -3.11 -33.72
C ILE A 215 9.47 -3.16 -34.87
N LEU A 216 8.19 -2.91 -34.59
CA LEU A 216 7.11 -2.96 -35.57
C LEU A 216 7.33 -1.93 -36.70
N TYR A 217 7.67 -0.69 -36.34
CA TYR A 217 8.00 0.37 -37.30
C TYR A 217 9.16 -0.04 -38.22
N SER A 218 10.18 -0.71 -37.68
CA SER A 218 11.35 -1.16 -38.45
C SER A 218 11.07 -2.32 -39.41
N TRP A 219 10.08 -3.16 -39.12
CA TRP A 219 9.73 -4.31 -39.97
C TRP A 219 8.63 -4.01 -40.98
N ASN A 220 7.51 -3.40 -40.53
CA ASN A 220 6.27 -3.31 -41.32
C ASN A 220 5.70 -1.89 -41.39
N GLY A 221 6.34 -0.91 -40.73
CA GLY A 221 5.71 0.40 -40.49
C GLY A 221 4.58 0.32 -39.45
N LEU A 222 3.94 1.45 -39.16
CA LEU A 222 2.85 1.57 -38.18
C LEU A 222 1.47 1.74 -38.84
N GLY A 223 1.33 1.27 -40.08
CA GLY A 223 0.15 1.41 -40.93
C GLY A 223 0.06 2.77 -41.63
N ASP A 224 -0.96 2.94 -42.48
CA ASP A 224 -1.09 4.10 -43.38
C ASP A 224 -1.36 5.43 -42.68
N LYS A 225 -1.75 5.39 -41.40
CA LYS A 225 -2.13 6.58 -40.62
C LYS A 225 -1.00 7.15 -39.77
N ILE A 226 0.08 6.41 -39.55
CA ILE A 226 1.17 6.81 -38.66
C ILE A 226 2.46 6.80 -39.47
N ASN A 227 2.95 7.99 -39.81
CA ASN A 227 4.04 8.17 -40.75
C ASN A 227 5.42 8.09 -40.08
N SER A 228 5.49 8.27 -38.77
CA SER A 228 6.77 8.26 -38.03
C SER A 228 6.67 7.55 -36.69
N LEU A 229 7.80 7.01 -36.21
CA LEU A 229 7.91 6.42 -34.89
C LEU A 229 7.56 7.41 -33.78
N ILE A 230 7.97 8.68 -33.93
CA ILE A 230 7.70 9.74 -32.95
C ILE A 230 6.20 10.00 -32.85
N GLU A 231 5.50 10.04 -33.99
CA GLU A 231 4.04 10.18 -34.03
C GLU A 231 3.36 8.99 -33.32
N GLY A 232 3.81 7.76 -33.59
CA GLY A 232 3.33 6.57 -32.90
C GLY A 232 3.53 6.63 -31.38
N ILE A 233 4.72 7.00 -30.91
CA ILE A 233 4.99 7.19 -29.47
C ILE A 233 4.11 8.30 -28.90
N THR A 234 3.88 9.38 -29.65
CA THR A 234 3.05 10.49 -29.18
C THR A 234 1.60 10.03 -28.99
N ILE A 235 1.03 9.32 -29.98
CA ILE A 235 -0.34 8.78 -29.96
C ILE A 235 -0.54 7.80 -28.81
N TYR A 236 0.34 6.80 -28.66
CA TYR A 236 0.11 5.70 -27.72
C TYR A 236 0.70 5.91 -26.33
N SER A 237 1.70 6.79 -26.18
CA SER A 237 2.34 7.05 -24.88
C SER A 237 2.16 8.46 -24.37
N ILE A 238 2.33 9.51 -25.18
CA ILE A 238 2.42 10.89 -24.67
C ILE A 238 1.04 11.53 -24.46
N TYR A 239 0.15 11.48 -25.47
CA TYR A 239 -1.21 12.03 -25.35
C TYR A 239 -2.02 11.42 -24.19
N PRO A 240 -2.08 10.09 -24.00
CA PRO A 240 -2.87 9.50 -22.92
C PRO A 240 -2.20 9.63 -21.54
N LEU A 241 -0.93 10.05 -21.47
CA LEU A 241 -0.12 10.04 -20.26
C LEU A 241 -0.77 10.78 -19.06
N PRO A 242 -1.31 12.00 -19.22
CA PRO A 242 -1.92 12.71 -18.10
C PRO A 242 -3.13 11.98 -17.51
N GLY A 243 -3.98 11.43 -18.38
CA GLY A 243 -5.15 10.65 -17.97
C GLY A 243 -4.76 9.34 -17.28
N GLN A 244 -3.75 8.64 -17.81
CA GLN A 244 -3.25 7.41 -17.21
C GLN A 244 -2.58 7.66 -15.84
N LEU A 245 -1.86 8.77 -15.66
CA LEU A 245 -1.33 9.15 -14.35
C LEU A 245 -2.45 9.44 -13.34
N ALA A 246 -3.52 10.10 -13.76
CA ALA A 246 -4.69 10.30 -12.90
C ALA A 246 -5.31 8.96 -12.47
N ILE A 247 -5.42 7.99 -13.39
CA ILE A 247 -5.86 6.62 -13.09
C ILE A 247 -4.91 5.93 -12.11
N VAL A 248 -3.58 6.06 -12.29
CA VAL A 248 -2.57 5.49 -11.38
C VAL A 248 -2.76 6.03 -9.95
N CYS A 249 -3.03 7.33 -9.80
CA CYS A 249 -3.34 7.93 -8.51
C CYS A 249 -4.62 7.35 -7.90
N ALA A 250 -5.70 7.26 -8.67
CA ALA A 250 -6.97 6.68 -8.22
C ALA A 250 -6.81 5.21 -7.79
N VAL A 251 -6.15 4.39 -8.61
CA VAL A 251 -5.88 2.98 -8.32
C VAL A 251 -5.04 2.82 -7.06
N THR A 252 -4.05 3.67 -6.85
CA THR A 252 -3.22 3.63 -5.63
C THR A 252 -4.06 3.86 -4.38
N LEU A 253 -4.99 4.82 -4.41
CA LEU A 253 -5.92 5.09 -3.30
C LEU A 253 -6.87 3.92 -3.06
N VAL A 254 -7.50 3.41 -4.13
CA VAL A 254 -8.43 2.28 -4.05
C VAL A 254 -7.71 1.03 -3.52
N ALA A 255 -6.53 0.71 -4.04
CA ALA A 255 -5.72 -0.41 -3.59
C ALA A 255 -5.31 -0.27 -2.12
N PHE A 256 -4.97 0.94 -1.67
CA PHE A 256 -4.64 1.19 -0.26
C PHE A 256 -5.83 0.90 0.65
N VAL A 257 -7.03 1.38 0.29
CA VAL A 257 -8.26 1.13 1.04
C VAL A 257 -8.60 -0.36 1.03
N MET A 258 -8.56 -1.02 -0.13
CA MET A 258 -8.85 -2.46 -0.23
C MET A 258 -7.88 -3.29 0.62
N ARG A 259 -6.58 -3.01 0.56
CA ARG A 259 -5.59 -3.71 1.39
C ARG A 259 -5.80 -3.48 2.89
N LYS A 260 -6.23 -2.28 3.28
CA LYS A 260 -6.59 -1.97 4.66
C LYS A 260 -7.83 -2.74 5.13
N LEU A 261 -8.81 -2.97 4.26
CA LEU A 261 -10.03 -3.70 4.61
C LEU A 261 -9.82 -5.22 4.64
N MET A 262 -9.00 -5.73 3.73
CA MET A 262 -8.82 -7.19 3.54
C MET A 262 -7.70 -7.78 4.38
N PHE A 263 -6.68 -6.98 4.73
CA PHE A 263 -5.47 -7.46 5.39
C PHE A 263 -5.18 -6.73 6.73
N SER A 264 -6.18 -6.08 7.34
CA SER A 264 -6.08 -5.54 8.71
C SER A 264 -6.26 -6.61 9.77
#